data_AF-A0A7C9BP03-F1
#
_entry.id   AF-A0A7C9BP03-F1
#
_cell.length_a   1.000
_cell.length_b   1.000
_cell.length_c   1.000
_cell.angle_alpha   90.00
_cell.angle_beta   90.00
_cell.angle_gamma   90.00
#
_symmetry.space_group_name_H-M   'P 1'
#
loop_
_entity.id
_entity.type
_entity.pdbx_description
1 polymer ?
#
loop_
_entity_poly.entity_id
_entity_poly.type
_entity_poly.pdbx_seq_one_letter_code
_entity_poly.pdbx_strand_id
1 'polypeptide(L)'
;MATTKKKSKIAMPPAALNNAAMLEAINKGGSVRATTEAQKAEPETDKLKSFTFKIYESELAQIRDIQDRLPKRDRISIHNFVVAAVKDKIAREQKRTN
;
A
#
# COMPACT_ATOMS: atom_id res chain seq x y z
N MET A 1 37.83 -41.16 -13.54
CA MET A 1 38.92 -40.18 -13.30
C MET A 1 39.57 -39.82 -14.63
N ALA A 2 39.54 -38.56 -15.04
CA ALA A 2 40.33 -38.04 -16.15
C ALA A 2 40.65 -36.57 -15.86
N THR A 3 41.93 -36.25 -15.84
CA THR A 3 42.52 -34.95 -15.55
C THR A 3 42.78 -34.19 -16.86
N THR A 4 42.73 -32.86 -16.85
CA THR A 4 43.85 -31.96 -17.20
C THR A 4 43.41 -30.50 -17.42
N LYS A 5 44.27 -29.60 -16.97
CA LYS A 5 44.17 -28.12 -16.92
C LYS A 5 44.54 -27.49 -18.27
N LYS A 6 43.99 -26.30 -18.61
CA LYS A 6 44.60 -25.19 -19.45
C LYS A 6 43.50 -24.19 -19.89
N LYS A 7 43.61 -22.86 -19.93
CA LYS A 7 44.61 -21.80 -19.62
C LYS A 7 43.81 -20.53 -19.27
N SER A 8 44.30 -19.66 -18.38
CA SER A 8 43.79 -18.30 -18.24
C SER A 8 44.14 -17.49 -19.50
N LYS A 9 43.14 -16.84 -20.10
CA LYS A 9 43.37 -15.75 -21.05
C LYS A 9 43.12 -14.45 -20.31
N ILE A 10 44.18 -13.66 -20.24
CA ILE A 10 44.26 -12.28 -19.76
C ILE A 10 43.15 -11.46 -20.44
N ALA A 11 42.16 -11.01 -19.68
CA ALA A 11 41.27 -9.95 -20.13
C ALA A 11 41.91 -8.63 -19.72
N MET A 12 42.30 -7.82 -20.70
CA MET A 12 42.82 -6.46 -20.52
C MET A 12 41.81 -5.63 -19.70
N PRO A 13 42.26 -4.70 -18.83
CA PRO A 13 41.35 -3.71 -18.28
C PRO A 13 40.76 -2.87 -19.42
N PRO A 14 39.48 -2.49 -19.36
CA PRO A 14 38.87 -1.67 -20.41
C PRO A 14 39.66 -0.36 -20.53
N ALA A 15 40.05 -0.02 -21.75
CA ALA A 15 40.71 1.24 -22.06
C ALA A 15 39.82 2.40 -21.59
N ALA A 16 40.38 3.34 -20.83
CA ALA A 16 39.69 4.56 -20.45
C ALA A 16 39.36 5.35 -21.72
N LEU A 17 38.11 5.27 -22.16
CA LEU A 17 37.59 6.04 -23.28
C LEU A 17 37.41 7.49 -22.81
N ASN A 18 38.44 8.31 -23.01
CA ASN A 18 38.42 9.76 -22.77
C ASN A 18 37.64 10.50 -23.88
N ASN A 19 36.40 10.09 -24.14
CA ASN A 19 35.52 10.80 -25.06
C ASN A 19 34.62 11.76 -24.27
N ALA A 20 35.00 13.03 -24.22
CA ALA A 20 34.27 14.09 -23.50
C ALA A 20 32.78 14.17 -23.91
N ALA A 21 32.47 13.90 -25.18
CA ALA A 21 31.10 13.87 -25.70
C ALA A 21 30.24 12.75 -25.06
N MET A 22 30.84 11.63 -24.62
CA MET A 22 30.12 10.55 -23.95
C MET A 22 29.87 10.87 -22.47
N LEU A 23 30.81 11.57 -21.82
CA LEU A 23 30.63 12.09 -20.45
C LEU A 23 29.56 13.18 -20.41
N GLU A 24 29.46 14.04 -21.43
CA GLU A 24 28.37 15.02 -21.53
C GLU A 24 27.00 14.36 -21.69
N ALA A 25 26.90 13.22 -22.37
CA ALA A 25 25.66 12.46 -22.48
C ALA A 25 25.26 11.80 -21.15
N ILE A 26 26.23 11.38 -20.33
CA ILE A 26 25.99 10.86 -18.98
C ILE A 26 25.61 12.00 -18.01
N ASN A 27 26.29 13.14 -18.09
CA ASN A 27 26.04 14.32 -17.25
C ASN A 27 24.74 15.05 -17.62
N LYS A 28 24.27 14.92 -18.88
CA LYS A 28 22.90 15.27 -19.29
C LYS A 28 21.90 14.20 -18.85
N GLY A 29 22.05 13.71 -17.62
CA GLY A 29 21.10 12.82 -16.96
C GLY A 29 19.69 13.39 -17.09
N GLY A 30 18.76 12.53 -17.49
CA GLY A 30 17.38 12.89 -17.79
C GLY A 30 16.76 13.71 -16.66
N SER A 31 16.56 15.00 -16.92
CA SER A 31 15.69 15.84 -16.12
C SER A 31 14.28 15.31 -16.29
N VAL A 32 13.85 14.47 -15.35
CA VAL A 32 12.43 14.30 -15.09
C VAL A 32 11.96 15.67 -14.67
N ARG A 33 11.16 16.34 -15.52
CA ARG A 33 10.35 17.48 -15.11
C ARG A 33 9.62 17.03 -13.85
N ALA A 34 10.06 17.54 -12.71
CA ALA A 34 9.22 17.56 -11.54
C ALA A 34 8.01 18.39 -11.96
N THR A 35 6.93 17.70 -12.29
CA THR A 35 5.60 18.30 -12.26
C THR A 35 5.46 18.76 -10.82
N THR A 36 5.74 20.03 -10.56
CA THR A 36 5.29 20.70 -9.35
C THR A 36 3.78 20.63 -9.43
N GLU A 37 3.22 19.52 -8.94
CA GLU A 37 1.83 19.44 -8.58
C GLU A 37 1.62 20.63 -7.67
N ALA A 38 0.91 21.62 -8.19
CA ALA A 38 0.41 22.73 -7.42
C ALA A 38 -0.13 22.14 -6.12
N GLN A 39 0.33 22.66 -4.98
CA GLN A 39 -0.24 22.38 -3.68
C GLN A 39 -1.72 22.75 -3.76
N LYS A 40 -2.50 21.77 -4.20
CA LYS A 40 -3.95 21.75 -4.13
C LYS A 40 -4.17 21.80 -2.64
N ALA A 41 -4.66 22.93 -2.15
CA ALA A 41 -5.03 23.12 -0.77
C ALA A 41 -5.66 21.82 -0.27
N GLU A 42 -4.98 21.14 0.65
CA GLU A 42 -5.54 19.97 1.29
C GLU A 42 -6.88 20.44 1.86
N PRO A 43 -8.04 19.89 1.43
CA PRO A 43 -9.20 20.00 2.29
C PRO A 43 -8.74 19.42 3.64
N GLU A 44 -9.12 20.00 4.77
CA GLU A 44 -8.87 19.36 6.08
C GLU A 44 -9.44 17.94 6.02
N THR A 45 -8.61 16.98 5.61
CA THR A 45 -9.03 15.61 5.44
C THR A 45 -9.15 15.11 6.85
N ASP A 46 -10.40 14.89 7.27
CA ASP A 46 -10.74 14.28 8.54
C ASP A 46 -9.79 13.10 8.77
N LYS A 47 -8.83 13.30 9.68
CA LYS A 47 -7.67 12.41 9.79
C LYS A 47 -8.18 11.07 10.26
N LEU A 48 -7.91 10.01 9.49
CA LEU A 48 -8.30 8.66 9.84
C LEU A 48 -7.69 8.27 11.19
N LYS A 49 -8.52 8.24 12.25
CA LYS A 49 -8.08 7.84 13.58
C LYS A 49 -8.35 6.35 13.77
N SER A 50 -7.33 5.53 13.52
CA SER A 50 -7.40 4.10 13.78
C SER A 50 -7.37 3.83 15.28
N PHE A 51 -8.28 3.00 15.76
CA PHE A 51 -8.23 2.49 17.14
C PHE A 51 -8.57 1.01 17.16
N THR A 52 -7.98 0.30 18.11
CA THR A 52 -8.30 -1.09 18.40
C THR A 52 -9.25 -1.11 19.59
N PHE A 53 -10.39 -1.76 19.45
CA PHE A 53 -11.29 -2.02 20.58
C PHE A 53 -11.31 -3.51 20.89
N LYS A 54 -11.47 -3.85 22.17
CA LYS A 54 -11.56 -5.22 22.65
C LYS A 54 -13.03 -5.56 22.82
N ILE A 55 -13.43 -6.73 22.34
CA ILE A 55 -14.77 -7.30 22.55
C ILE A 55 -14.62 -8.68 23.17
N TYR A 56 -15.66 -9.14 23.83
CA TYR A 56 -15.68 -10.49 24.36
C TYR A 56 -15.78 -11.51 23.23
N GLU A 57 -15.25 -12.70 23.45
CA GLU A 57 -15.32 -13.79 22.48
C GLU A 57 -16.76 -14.20 22.17
N SER A 58 -17.64 -14.15 23.19
CA SER A 58 -19.07 -14.39 23.04
C SER A 58 -19.74 -13.40 22.07
N GLU A 59 -19.36 -12.12 22.11
CA GLU A 59 -19.87 -11.10 21.19
C GLU A 59 -19.34 -11.32 19.78
N LEU A 60 -18.08 -11.77 19.65
CA LEU A 60 -17.49 -12.13 18.36
C LEU A 60 -18.23 -13.31 17.72
N ALA A 61 -18.58 -14.33 18.52
CA ALA A 61 -19.36 -15.48 18.06
C ALA A 61 -20.74 -15.05 17.52
N GLN A 62 -21.43 -14.15 18.23
CA GLN A 62 -22.71 -13.61 17.78
C GLN A 62 -22.60 -12.88 16.43
N ILE A 63 -21.54 -12.09 16.22
CA ILE A 63 -21.31 -11.40 14.95
C ILE A 63 -21.10 -12.41 13.81
N ARG A 64 -20.35 -13.49 14.06
CA ARG A 64 -20.15 -14.57 13.08
C ARG A 64 -21.44 -15.30 12.74
N ASP A 65 -22.26 -15.60 13.75
CA ASP A 65 -23.56 -16.25 13.53
C ASP A 65 -24.47 -15.41 12.62
N ILE A 66 -24.49 -14.08 12.83
CA ILE A 66 -25.25 -13.16 11.98
C ILE A 66 -24.67 -13.13 10.56
N GLN A 67 -23.35 -13.14 10.42
CA GLN A 67 -22.67 -13.19 9.12
C GLN A 67 -22.97 -14.48 8.35
N ASP A 68 -23.02 -15.63 9.04
CA ASP A 68 -23.28 -16.92 8.41
C ASP A 68 -24.74 -17.11 7.98
N ARG A 69 -25.67 -16.42 8.66
CA ARG A 69 -27.09 -16.35 8.27
C ARG A 69 -27.34 -15.51 7.02
N LEU A 70 -26.40 -14.64 6.64
CA LEU A 70 -26.53 -13.83 5.43
C LEU A 70 -26.23 -14.66 4.16
N PRO A 71 -26.90 -14.37 3.03
CA PRO A 71 -26.59 -14.99 1.75
C PRO A 71 -25.11 -14.83 1.41
N LYS A 72 -24.49 -15.86 0.83
CA LYS A 72 -23.04 -15.84 0.49
C LYS A 72 -22.61 -14.60 -0.31
N ARG A 73 -23.52 -14.02 -1.08
CA ARG A 73 -23.31 -12.81 -1.88
C ARG A 73 -23.08 -11.55 -1.03
N ASP A 74 -23.67 -11.49 0.16
CA ASP A 74 -23.68 -10.31 1.02
C ASP A 74 -22.80 -10.49 2.27
N ARG A 75 -21.92 -11.50 2.27
CA ARG A 75 -20.94 -11.72 3.34
C ARG A 75 -19.93 -10.58 3.35
N ILE A 76 -20.20 -9.58 4.18
CA ILE A 76 -19.28 -8.49 4.46
C ILE A 76 -18.24 -8.90 5.51
N SER A 77 -17.05 -8.28 5.47
CA SER A 77 -16.04 -8.45 6.53
C SER A 77 -16.59 -8.04 7.90
N ILE A 78 -16.12 -8.68 8.98
CA ILE A 78 -16.45 -8.31 10.37
C ILE A 78 -16.22 -6.81 10.61
N HIS A 79 -15.15 -6.25 10.06
CA HIS A 79 -14.88 -4.81 10.14
C HIS A 79 -16.03 -3.98 9.56
N ASN A 80 -16.45 -4.30 8.33
CA ASN A 80 -17.52 -3.58 7.65
C ASN A 80 -18.86 -3.75 8.37
N PHE A 81 -19.12 -4.95 8.94
CA PHE A 81 -20.29 -5.20 9.75
C PHE A 81 -20.34 -4.27 10.97
N VAL A 82 -19.24 -4.20 11.72
CA VAL A 82 -19.16 -3.32 12.90
C VAL A 82 -19.31 -1.85 12.50
N VAL A 83 -18.63 -1.41 11.45
CA VAL A 83 -18.73 -0.02 10.97
C VAL A 83 -20.16 0.33 10.55
N ALA A 84 -20.85 -0.56 9.84
CA ALA A 84 -22.23 -0.37 9.43
C ALA A 84 -23.17 -0.29 10.64
N ALA A 85 -23.02 -1.19 11.61
CA ALA A 85 -23.83 -1.20 12.84
C ALA A 85 -23.63 0.07 13.68
N VAL A 86 -22.39 0.57 13.79
CA VAL A 86 -22.07 1.83 14.48
C VAL A 86 -22.72 3.01 13.76
N LYS A 87 -22.61 3.08 12.42
CA LYS A 87 -23.24 4.14 11.63
C LYS A 87 -24.77 4.14 11.77
N ASP A 88 -25.40 2.98 11.72
CA ASP A 88 -26.85 2.85 11.91
C ASP A 88 -27.28 3.29 13.31
N LYS A 89 -26.51 2.94 14.35
CA LYS A 89 -26.77 3.40 15.72
C LYS A 89 -26.67 4.93 15.83
N ILE A 90 -25.64 5.55 15.27
CA ILE A 90 -25.49 7.02 15.25
C ILE A 90 -26.69 7.67 14.56
N ALA A 91 -27.09 7.16 13.38
CA ALA A 91 -28.21 7.70 12.63
C ALA A 91 -29.55 7.59 13.39
N ARG A 92 -29.76 6.50 14.15
CA ARG A 92 -30.94 6.33 15.00
C ARG A 92 -30.96 7.28 16.19
N GLU A 93 -29.83 7.50 16.85
CA GLU A 93 -29.74 8.46 17.96
C GLU A 93 -29.98 9.90 17.49
N GLN A 94 -29.38 10.31 16.37
CA GLN A 94 -29.58 11.65 15.79
C GLN A 94 -31.05 11.93 15.41
N LYS A 95 -31.81 10.90 15.04
CA LYS A 95 -33.25 11.00 14.76
C LYS A 95 -34.12 11.07 16.01
N ARG A 96 -33.61 10.66 17.17
CA ARG A 96 -34.36 10.68 18.45
C ARG A 96 -34.16 11.97 19.24
N THR A 97 -33.04 12.66 19.01
CA THR A 97 -32.68 13.88 19.74
C THR A 97 -33.16 15.17 19.05
N ASN A 98 -33.63 15.09 17.80
CA ASN A 98 -34.35 16.15 17.09
C ASN A 98 -35.86 15.90 17.16
#